data_AF-A0A448V1M2-F1
#
_entry.id   AF-A0A448V1M2-F1
#
_cell.length_a   1.000
_cell.length_b   1.000
_cell.length_c   1.000
_cell.angle_alpha   90.00
_cell.angle_beta   90.00
_cell.angle_gamma   90.00
#
_symmetry.space_group_name_H-M   'P 1'
#
loop_
_entity.id
_entity.type
_entity.pdbx_description
1 polymer ?
#
loop_
_entity_poly.entity_id
_entity_poly.type
_entity_poly.pdbx_seq_one_letter_code
_entity_poly.pdbx_strand_id
1 'polypeptide(L)'
;MKNILQRIAYLQGLADGLGVDDTSKEGQILLELVDVVAELAETVDDRLDDLEDYVDVVEEDLGELEDFIYEEDDFDDYDDLDFDDYELYGDFDEEDDDFDFDEEEIEEE
;
A
#
# COMPACT_ATOMS: atom_id res chain seq x y z
N MET A 1 3.40 8.62 -10.22
CA MET A 1 2.34 8.50 -11.26
C MET A 1 2.72 8.78 -12.72
N LYS A 2 3.86 9.42 -13.01
CA LYS A 2 4.26 9.87 -14.36
C LYS A 2 4.14 8.83 -15.49
N ASN A 3 4.36 7.54 -15.22
CA ASN A 3 4.24 6.49 -16.24
C ASN A 3 2.79 6.22 -16.66
N ILE A 4 1.83 6.29 -15.73
CA ILE A 4 0.40 6.08 -16.02
C ILE A 4 -0.12 7.22 -16.88
N LEU A 5 0.14 8.47 -16.48
CA LEU A 5 -0.23 9.66 -17.26
C LEU A 5 0.36 9.64 -18.68
N GLN A 6 1.62 9.22 -18.84
CA GLN A 6 2.24 9.05 -20.17
C GLN A 6 1.53 7.98 -21.02
N ARG A 7 1.09 6.89 -20.41
CA ARG A 7 0.34 5.84 -21.11
C ARG A 7 -1.06 6.30 -21.50
N ILE A 8 -1.73 7.08 -20.66
CA ILE A 8 -3.03 7.70 -20.97
C ILE A 8 -2.88 8.67 -22.15
N ALA A 9 -1.89 9.57 -22.11
CA ALA A 9 -1.59 10.48 -23.21
C ALA A 9 -1.25 9.74 -24.52
N TYR A 10 -0.53 8.61 -24.41
CA TYR A 10 -0.29 7.74 -25.57
C TYR A 10 -1.59 7.11 -26.12
N LEU A 11 -2.50 6.66 -25.25
CA LEU A 11 -3.80 6.11 -25.67
C LEU A 11 -4.68 7.16 -26.35
N GLN A 12 -4.71 8.40 -25.84
CA GLN A 12 -5.39 9.53 -26.48
C GLN A 12 -4.82 9.78 -27.89
N GLY A 13 -3.50 9.89 -28.02
CA GLY A 13 -2.86 10.06 -29.33
C GLY A 13 -3.04 8.87 -30.27
N LEU A 14 -3.14 7.65 -29.74
CA LEU A 14 -3.43 6.44 -30.53
C LEU A 14 -4.89 6.43 -31.02
N ALA A 15 -5.84 6.83 -30.18
CA ALA A 15 -7.25 6.97 -30.56
C ALA A 15 -7.41 7.98 -31.70
N ASP A 16 -6.76 9.15 -31.58
CA ASP A 16 -6.71 10.16 -32.63
C ASP A 16 -6.09 9.62 -33.92
N GLY A 17 -4.95 8.93 -33.81
CA GLY A 17 -4.22 8.36 -34.95
C GLY A 17 -4.99 7.25 -35.68
N LEU A 18 -5.87 6.54 -34.98
CA LEU A 18 -6.75 5.51 -35.55
C LEU A 18 -8.07 6.08 -36.10
N GLY A 19 -8.34 7.37 -35.89
CA GLY A 19 -9.61 8.00 -36.25
C GLY A 19 -10.77 7.50 -35.40
N VAL A 20 -10.51 7.16 -34.14
CA VAL A 20 -11.57 6.88 -33.17
C VAL A 20 -12.21 8.21 -32.81
N ASP A 21 -13.49 8.34 -33.09
CA ASP A 21 -14.28 9.53 -32.81
C ASP A 21 -15.60 9.18 -32.11
N ASP A 22 -16.31 10.20 -31.67
CA ASP A 22 -17.60 10.12 -30.98
C ASP A 22 -18.78 9.78 -31.92
N THR A 23 -18.52 9.53 -33.22
CA THR A 23 -19.58 9.23 -34.19
C THR A 23 -20.03 7.78 -34.15
N SER A 24 -19.14 6.89 -33.69
CA SER A 24 -19.46 5.48 -33.42
C SER A 24 -19.78 5.27 -31.94
N LYS A 25 -20.68 4.32 -31.66
CA LYS A 25 -21.02 3.98 -30.27
C LYS A 25 -19.81 3.44 -29.52
N GLU A 26 -18.99 2.65 -30.21
CA GLU A 26 -17.76 2.08 -29.69
C GLU A 26 -16.72 3.18 -29.41
N GLY A 27 -16.55 4.14 -30.32
CA GLY A 27 -15.64 5.26 -30.12
C GLY A 27 -16.05 6.19 -28.99
N GLN A 28 -17.35 6.47 -28.85
CA GLN A 28 -17.88 7.21 -27.71
C GLN A 28 -17.55 6.53 -26.37
N ILE A 29 -17.73 5.21 -26.27
CA ILE A 29 -17.40 4.45 -25.07
C ILE A 29 -15.88 4.46 -24.79
N LEU A 30 -15.06 4.31 -25.84
CA LEU A 30 -13.61 4.28 -25.69
C LEU A 30 -13.04 5.62 -25.23
N LEU A 31 -13.52 6.73 -25.78
CA LEU A 31 -13.12 8.07 -25.38
C LEU A 31 -13.50 8.34 -23.93
N GLU A 32 -14.75 8.05 -23.55
CA GLU A 32 -15.22 8.22 -22.17
C GLU A 32 -14.39 7.36 -21.18
N LEU A 33 -14.03 6.14 -21.58
CA LEU A 33 -13.21 5.27 -20.73
C LEU A 33 -11.80 5.82 -20.54
N VAL A 34 -11.20 6.39 -21.58
CA VAL A 34 -9.88 7.03 -21.48
C VAL A 34 -9.94 8.24 -20.54
N ASP A 35 -11.01 9.02 -20.62
CA ASP A 35 -11.21 10.20 -19.78
C ASP A 35 -11.43 9.81 -18.30
N VAL A 36 -12.28 8.82 -18.02
CA VAL A 36 -12.48 8.29 -16.65
C VAL A 36 -11.17 7.74 -16.07
N VAL A 37 -10.34 7.09 -16.88
CA VAL A 37 -9.03 6.61 -16.42
C VAL A 37 -8.06 7.76 -16.14
N ALA A 38 -8.16 8.87 -16.89
CA ALA A 38 -7.40 10.08 -16.62
C ALA A 38 -7.82 10.72 -15.28
N GLU A 39 -9.12 10.90 -15.06
CA GLU A 39 -9.64 11.44 -13.81
C GLU A 39 -9.30 10.55 -12.60
N LEU A 40 -9.35 9.22 -12.78
CA LEU A 40 -8.93 8.28 -11.75
C LEU A 40 -7.44 8.42 -11.43
N ALA A 41 -6.59 8.57 -12.45
CA ALA A 41 -5.17 8.78 -12.23
C ALA A 41 -4.91 10.07 -11.45
N GLU A 42 -5.51 11.19 -11.84
CA GLU A 42 -5.37 12.47 -11.11
C GLU A 42 -5.85 12.35 -9.66
N THR A 43 -7.03 11.75 -9.44
CA THR A 43 -7.56 11.54 -8.09
C THR A 43 -6.63 10.70 -7.22
N VAL A 44 -5.97 9.70 -7.79
CA VAL A 44 -5.01 8.88 -7.04
C VAL A 44 -3.71 9.66 -6.76
N ASP A 45 -3.28 10.58 -7.63
CA ASP A 45 -2.09 11.44 -7.41
C ASP A 45 -2.31 12.32 -6.19
N ASP A 46 -3.42 13.04 -6.17
CA ASP A 46 -3.79 13.91 -5.06
C ASP A 46 -3.84 13.14 -3.73
N ARG A 47 -4.36 11.89 -3.76
CA ARG A 47 -4.44 11.04 -2.57
C ARG A 47 -3.11 10.49 -2.09
N LEU A 48 -2.15 10.29 -3.00
CA LEU A 48 -0.80 9.88 -2.61
C LEU A 48 -0.05 11.07 -2.01
N ASP A 49 -0.22 12.27 -2.56
CA ASP A 49 0.35 13.50 -2.00
C ASP A 49 -0.21 13.74 -0.57
N ASP A 50 -1.52 13.63 -0.36
CA ASP A 50 -2.15 13.70 0.97
C ASP A 50 -1.58 12.65 1.96
N LEU A 51 -1.21 11.46 1.46
CA LEU A 51 -0.66 10.38 2.28
C LEU A 51 0.81 10.62 2.61
N GLU A 52 1.59 11.20 1.69
CA GLU A 52 2.97 11.62 1.93
C GLU A 52 3.00 12.67 3.05
N ASP A 53 2.12 13.68 3.00
CA ASP A 53 1.94 14.67 4.07
C ASP A 53 1.59 14.02 5.42
N TYR A 54 0.74 12.99 5.42
CA TYR A 54 0.39 12.28 6.66
C TYR A 54 1.56 11.47 7.22
N VAL A 55 2.36 10.85 6.34
CA VAL A 55 3.57 10.12 6.74
C VAL A 55 4.59 11.08 7.33
N ASP A 56 4.78 12.26 6.74
CA ASP A 56 5.67 13.30 7.27
C ASP A 56 5.27 13.70 8.70
N VAL A 57 3.97 13.88 8.96
CA VAL A 57 3.47 14.18 10.31
C VAL A 57 3.74 13.03 11.29
N VAL A 58 3.56 11.78 10.86
CA VAL A 58 3.88 10.62 11.71
C VAL A 58 5.37 10.53 11.99
N GLU A 59 6.23 10.81 11.01
CA GLU A 59 7.68 10.85 11.20
C GLU A 59 8.08 11.97 12.18
N GLU A 60 7.46 13.15 12.11
CA GLU A 60 7.67 14.25 13.06
C GLU A 60 7.27 13.84 14.49
N ASP A 61 6.05 13.32 14.68
CA ASP A 61 5.55 12.87 15.98
C ASP A 61 6.42 11.76 16.60
N LEU A 62 6.90 10.82 15.77
CA LEU A 62 7.79 9.75 16.22
C LEU A 62 9.17 10.27 16.60
N GLY A 63 9.69 11.28 15.88
CA GLY A 63 10.92 11.96 16.24
C GLY A 63 10.82 12.67 17.59
N GLU A 64 9.71 13.38 17.85
CA GLU A 64 9.47 13.99 19.16
C GLU A 64 9.38 12.96 20.29
N LEU A 65 8.77 11.80 20.01
CA LEU A 65 8.71 10.69 20.97
C LEU A 65 10.09 10.06 21.20
N GLU A 66 10.88 9.90 20.14
CA GLU A 66 12.26 9.40 20.19
C GLU A 66 13.10 10.31 21.10
N ASP A 67 13.06 11.61 20.86
CA ASP A 67 13.76 12.60 21.67
C ASP A 67 13.27 12.54 23.13
N PHE A 68 11.95 12.44 23.37
CA PHE A 68 11.42 12.34 24.74
C PHE A 68 11.90 11.07 25.49
N ILE A 69 11.99 9.92 24.82
CA ILE A 69 12.35 8.65 25.46
C ILE A 69 13.87 8.49 25.56
N TYR A 70 14.62 8.90 24.53
CA TYR A 70 16.07 8.66 24.45
C TYR A 70 16.92 9.85 24.92
N GLU A 71 16.42 11.09 24.96
CA GLU A 71 17.14 12.20 25.61
C GLU A 71 17.00 12.18 27.15
N GLU A 72 16.07 11.40 27.70
CA GLU A 72 15.95 11.15 29.14
C GLU A 72 16.85 9.98 29.62
N ASP A 73 17.95 9.70 28.90
CA ASP A 73 19.06 8.85 29.34
C ASP A 73 19.92 9.53 30.43
N ASP A 74 19.30 9.73 31.60
CA ASP A 74 19.92 9.40 32.89
C ASP A 74 19.67 7.90 33.21
N PHE A 75 19.47 7.07 32.18
CA PHE A 75 19.29 5.61 32.23
C PHE A 75 20.62 4.86 31.94
N ASP A 76 21.73 5.43 32.42
CA ASP A 76 23.02 4.74 32.62
C ASP A 76 22.93 3.52 33.59
N ASP A 77 21.72 3.13 34.04
CA ASP A 77 21.46 1.99 34.94
C ASP A 77 20.96 0.72 34.20
N TYR A 78 20.85 0.73 32.86
CA TYR A 78 20.51 -0.48 32.08
C TYR A 78 21.71 -1.38 31.72
N ASP A 79 22.90 -1.08 32.24
CA ASP A 79 24.06 -1.99 32.16
C ASP A 79 23.94 -3.19 33.14
N ASP A 80 22.94 -3.21 34.03
CA ASP A 80 22.66 -4.30 34.98
C ASP A 80 21.46 -5.20 34.59
N LEU A 81 20.86 -5.01 33.41
CA LEU A 81 19.94 -6.01 32.85
C LEU A 81 20.75 -7.11 32.17
N ASP A 82 21.16 -8.06 33.01
CA ASP A 82 21.68 -9.36 32.59
C ASP A 82 20.69 -9.94 31.56
N PHE A 83 21.11 -10.00 30.30
CA PHE A 83 20.36 -10.47 29.13
C PHE A 83 20.08 -11.99 29.19
N ASP A 84 20.20 -12.58 30.38
CA ASP A 84 19.96 -13.98 30.72
C ASP A 84 18.55 -14.22 31.31
N ASP A 85 17.75 -13.16 31.56
CA ASP A 85 16.35 -13.29 32.03
C ASP A 85 15.30 -13.11 30.91
N TYR A 86 15.61 -13.63 29.70
CA TYR A 86 14.63 -13.83 28.64
C TYR A 86 13.73 -15.05 28.96
N GLU A 87 12.90 -14.94 30.01
CA GLU A 87 11.65 -15.73 30.14
C GLU A 87 10.46 -15.04 29.42
N LEU A 88 10.73 -14.23 28.38
CA LEU A 88 9.70 -13.75 27.44
C LEU A 88 9.57 -14.65 26.19
N TYR A 89 9.85 -15.94 26.35
CA TYR A 89 9.37 -17.01 25.48
C TYR A 89 8.66 -18.07 26.33
N GLY A 90 7.75 -17.61 27.20
CA GLY A 90 6.78 -18.48 27.84
C GLY A 90 5.61 -18.73 26.90
N ASP A 91 5.58 -19.95 26.35
CA ASP A 91 4.40 -20.64 25.81
C ASP A 91 4.01 -20.37 24.34
N PHE A 92 4.90 -20.72 23.42
CA PHE A 92 4.46 -21.31 22.16
C PHE A 92 4.61 -22.83 22.31
N ASP A 93 3.58 -23.46 22.88
CA ASP A 93 3.46 -24.91 22.96
C ASP A 93 3.48 -25.47 21.53
N GLU A 94 4.63 -26.03 21.13
CA GLU A 94 4.78 -26.85 19.93
C GLU A 94 4.12 -28.21 20.17
N GLU A 95 2.79 -28.29 20.26
CA GLU A 95 2.08 -29.57 20.19
C GLU A 95 0.59 -29.34 19.87
N ASP A 96 0.29 -29.22 18.57
CA ASP A 96 -0.93 -29.78 17.93
C ASP A 96 -0.77 -29.71 16.40
N ASP A 97 0.25 -30.41 15.91
CA ASP A 97 0.30 -30.96 14.55
C ASP A 97 -0.78 -32.05 14.45
N ASP A 98 -2.01 -31.70 14.09
CA ASP A 98 -3.00 -32.60 13.46
C ASP A 98 -4.20 -31.77 12.94
N PHE A 99 -3.94 -30.89 11.96
CA PHE A 99 -5.03 -30.33 11.14
C PHE A 99 -5.28 -31.29 9.97
N ASP A 100 -6.16 -32.28 10.19
CA ASP A 100 -6.67 -33.18 9.16
C ASP A 100 -7.36 -32.34 8.06
N PHE A 101 -6.69 -32.22 6.92
CA PHE A 101 -7.26 -31.63 5.72
C PHE A 101 -8.19 -32.66 5.11
N ASP A 102 -9.45 -32.71 5.57
CA ASP A 102 -10.49 -33.45 4.85
C ASP A 102 -10.68 -32.75 3.49
N GLU A 103 -10.09 -33.36 2.47
CA GLU A 103 -10.20 -33.02 1.06
C GLU A 103 -11.67 -33.25 0.63
N GLU A 104 -12.54 -32.25 0.84
CA GLU A 104 -13.83 -32.21 0.16
C GLU A 104 -13.58 -32.04 -1.34
N GLU A 105 -13.57 -33.19 -2.03
CA GLU A 105 -13.65 -33.33 -3.47
C GLU A 105 -14.88 -32.56 -3.97
N ILE A 106 -14.66 -31.37 -4.54
CA ILE A 106 -15.72 -30.60 -5.21
C ILE A 106 -16.07 -31.38 -6.48
N GLU A 107 -17.16 -32.16 -6.43
CA GLU A 107 -17.78 -32.71 -7.64
C GLU A 107 -18.28 -31.54 -8.50
N GLU A 108 -17.68 -31.40 -9.69
CA GLU A 108 -18.19 -30.55 -10.77
C GLU A 108 -19.51 -31.13 -11.29
N GLU A 109 -20.61 -30.38 -11.14
CA GLU A 109 -21.81 -30.49 -12.02
C GLU A 109 -21.94 -29.26 -12.92
#